data_AF-A0A3R7MWI3-F1
#
_entry.id   AF-A0A3R7MWI3-F1
#
_cell.length_a   1.000
_cell.length_b   1.000
_cell.length_c   1.000
_cell.angle_alpha   90.00
_cell.angle_beta   90.00
_cell.angle_gamma   90.00
#
_symmetry.space_group_name_H-M   'P 1'
#
loop_
_entity.id
_entity.type
_entity.pdbx_description
1 polymer ?
#
loop_
_entity_poly.entity_id
_entity_poly.type
_entity_poly.pdbx_seq_one_letter_code
_entity_poly.pdbx_strand_id
1 'polypeptide(L)'
;MKKAAEELTVVSKNLCEGGISLQDMVKSIISWCEKMLEDDVTTNKNIGKFGAEAIISGNEGNSVQVITHCNTGSLATAGYGTALGVIRALHDMGHLSKAFCTETRPYNQGARLTTDEWF
;
A
#
# COMPACT_ATOMS: atom_id res chain seq x y z
N MET A 1 4.71 0.73 -11.64
CA MET A 1 4.70 -0.23 -12.79
C MET A 1 6.01 -0.29 -13.56
N LYS A 2 6.61 0.82 -14.02
CA LYS A 2 7.88 0.79 -14.79
C LYS A 2 9.00 -0.05 -14.12
N LYS A 3 9.29 0.24 -12.84
CA LYS A 3 10.32 -0.47 -12.07
C LYS A 3 10.07 -1.99 -11.99
N ALA A 4 8.83 -2.40 -11.70
CA ALA A 4 8.46 -3.82 -11.63
C ALA A 4 8.68 -4.54 -12.98
N ALA A 5 8.37 -3.87 -14.10
CA ALA A 5 8.62 -4.43 -15.43
C ALA A 5 10.12 -4.57 -15.74
N GLU A 6 10.93 -3.59 -15.33
CA GLU A 6 12.39 -3.63 -15.46
C GLU A 6 13.00 -4.77 -14.64
N GLU A 7 12.57 -4.93 -13.39
CA GLU A 7 13.01 -6.01 -12.49
C GLU A 7 12.59 -7.39 -13.01
N LEU A 8 11.35 -7.55 -13.47
CA LEU A 8 10.89 -8.79 -14.07
C LEU A 8 11.68 -9.15 -15.35
N THR A 9 12.07 -8.14 -16.13
CA THR A 9 12.91 -8.35 -17.32
C THR A 9 14.28 -8.92 -16.92
N VAL A 10 14.88 -8.42 -15.83
CA VAL A 10 16.15 -8.94 -15.31
C VAL A 10 15.99 -10.37 -14.81
N VAL A 11 14.94 -10.65 -14.02
CA VAL A 11 14.64 -12.00 -13.53
C VAL A 11 14.47 -12.98 -14.70
N SER A 12 13.70 -12.58 -15.72
CA SER A 12 13.45 -13.42 -16.89
C SER A 12 14.73 -13.74 -17.66
N LYS A 13 15.62 -12.76 -17.85
CA LYS A 13 16.92 -12.98 -18.53
C LYS A 13 17.80 -13.97 -17.76
N ASN A 14 17.91 -13.79 -16.44
CA ASN A 14 18.71 -14.68 -15.59
C ASN A 14 18.19 -16.13 -15.63
N LEU A 15 16.86 -16.31 -15.66
CA LEU A 15 16.24 -17.63 -15.77
C LEU A 15 16.51 -18.28 -17.13
N CYS A 16 16.51 -17.52 -18.22
CA CYS A 16 16.84 -18.02 -19.57
C CYS A 16 18.29 -18.52 -19.66
N GLU A 17 19.23 -17.81 -19.04
CA GLU A 17 20.66 -18.16 -19.06
C GLU A 17 20.98 -19.37 -18.17
N GLY A 18 20.15 -19.66 -17.17
CA GLY A 18 20.34 -20.75 -16.21
C GLY A 18 20.02 -22.17 -16.71
N GLY A 19 19.55 -22.34 -17.95
CA GLY A 19 19.28 -23.66 -18.55
C GLY A 19 18.13 -24.46 -17.91
N ILE A 20 17.17 -23.77 -17.27
CA ILE A 20 16.01 -24.39 -16.64
C ILE A 20 14.93 -24.81 -17.65
N SER A 21 14.03 -25.70 -17.26
CA SER A 21 12.88 -26.08 -18.09
C SER A 21 11.89 -24.91 -18.24
N LEU A 22 11.11 -24.91 -19.34
CA LEU A 22 10.04 -23.92 -19.53
C LEU A 22 9.03 -23.94 -18.37
N GLN A 23 8.70 -25.12 -17.85
CA GLN A 23 7.75 -25.25 -16.74
C GLN A 23 8.28 -24.61 -15.46
N ASP A 24 9.57 -24.79 -15.16
CA ASP A 24 10.19 -24.20 -13.98
C ASP A 24 10.34 -22.69 -14.14
N MET A 25 10.66 -22.20 -15.34
CA MET A 25 10.68 -20.77 -15.64
C MET A 25 9.33 -20.10 -15.37
N VAL A 26 8.24 -20.69 -15.87
CA VAL A 26 6.87 -20.17 -15.63
C VAL A 26 6.57 -20.13 -14.13
N LYS A 27 6.89 -21.20 -13.39
CA LYS A 27 6.70 -21.23 -11.93
C LYS A 27 7.50 -20.15 -11.21
N SER A 28 8.77 -19.95 -11.58
CA SER A 28 9.62 -18.91 -10.98
C SER A 28 9.08 -17.51 -11.23
N ILE A 29 8.57 -17.23 -12.44
CA ILE A 29 7.96 -15.93 -12.76
C ILE A 29 6.69 -15.71 -11.94
N ILE A 30 5.81 -16.71 -11.86
CA ILE A 30 4.58 -16.61 -11.05
C ILE A 30 4.93 -16.35 -9.59
N SER A 31 5.86 -17.12 -9.03
CA SER A 31 6.30 -16.97 -7.64
C SER A 31 6.90 -15.58 -7.37
N TRP A 32 7.65 -15.02 -8.33
CA TRP A 32 8.16 -13.66 -8.21
C TRP A 32 7.04 -12.61 -8.18
N CYS A 33 6.02 -12.76 -9.03
CA CYS A 33 4.85 -11.87 -9.05
C CYS A 33 4.01 -11.96 -7.76
N GLU A 34 3.78 -13.17 -7.26
CA GLU A 34 3.08 -13.41 -5.99
C GLU A 34 3.86 -12.80 -4.83
N LYS A 35 5.20 -12.97 -4.83
CA LYS A 35 6.05 -12.38 -3.81
C LYS A 35 6.00 -10.85 -3.82
N MET A 36 6.01 -10.24 -5.01
CA MET A 36 5.88 -8.79 -5.15
C MET A 36 4.56 -8.27 -4.56
N LEU A 37 3.46 -9.02 -4.72
CA LEU A 37 2.17 -8.68 -4.12
C LEU A 37 2.24 -8.71 -2.58
N GLU A 38 2.79 -9.78 -2.00
CA GLU A 38 2.97 -9.91 -0.55
C GLU A 38 3.86 -8.80 0.03
N ASP A 39 4.92 -8.45 -0.68
CA ASP A 39 5.88 -7.41 -0.29
C ASP A 39 5.23 -6.02 -0.32
N ASP A 40 4.34 -5.72 -1.28
CA ASP A 40 3.59 -4.45 -1.29
C ASP A 40 2.60 -4.37 -0.13
N VAL A 41 1.86 -5.44 0.16
CA VAL A 41 0.96 -5.49 1.34
C VAL A 41 1.74 -5.29 2.64
N THR A 42 2.90 -5.94 2.77
CA THR A 42 3.78 -5.82 3.95
C THR A 42 4.32 -4.41 4.09
N THR A 43 4.78 -3.82 2.99
CA THR A 43 5.24 -2.43 2.92
C THR A 43 4.14 -1.46 3.33
N ASN A 44 2.92 -1.62 2.81
CA ASN A 44 1.77 -0.78 3.13
C ASN A 44 1.41 -0.82 4.63
N LYS A 45 1.41 -2.03 5.23
CA LYS A 45 1.20 -2.18 6.68
C LYS A 45 2.30 -1.50 7.49
N ASN A 46 3.55 -1.62 7.06
CA ASN A 46 4.68 -0.95 7.71
C ASN A 46 4.58 0.57 7.61
N ILE A 47 4.22 1.12 6.45
CA ILE A 47 3.95 2.55 6.27
C ILE A 47 2.88 3.00 7.27
N GLY A 48 1.77 2.26 7.35
CA GLY A 48 0.70 2.54 8.29
C GLY A 48 1.16 2.57 9.75
N LYS A 49 1.81 1.49 10.18
CA LYS A 49 2.36 1.34 11.54
C LYS A 49 3.32 2.48 11.89
N PHE A 50 4.40 2.65 11.11
CA PHE A 50 5.45 3.61 11.42
C PHE A 50 4.95 5.06 11.31
N GLY A 51 4.07 5.34 10.34
CA GLY A 51 3.44 6.65 10.23
C GLY A 51 2.55 6.98 11.43
N ALA A 52 1.75 6.02 11.90
CA ALA A 52 0.91 6.20 13.08
C ALA A 52 1.76 6.40 14.34
N GLU A 53 2.78 5.56 14.57
CA GLU A 53 3.70 5.68 15.70
C GLU A 53 4.39 7.06 15.72
N ALA A 54 4.87 7.54 14.57
CA ALA A 54 5.49 8.86 14.47
C ALA A 54 4.51 10.00 14.79
N ILE A 55 3.27 9.92 14.29
CA ILE A 55 2.22 10.92 14.58
C ILE A 55 1.86 10.90 16.07
N ILE A 56 1.62 9.73 16.66
CA ILE A 56 1.28 9.58 18.08
C ILE A 56 2.40 10.15 18.94
N SER A 57 3.65 9.78 18.66
CA SER A 57 4.82 10.30 19.38
C SER A 57 4.94 11.82 19.24
N GLY A 58 4.71 12.37 18.05
CA GLY A 58 4.75 13.81 17.80
C GLY A 58 3.61 14.60 18.45
N ASN A 59 2.55 13.92 18.90
CA ASN A 59 1.39 14.51 19.58
C ASN A 59 1.31 14.10 21.06
N GLU A 60 2.44 13.68 21.67
CA GLU A 60 2.53 13.31 23.09
C GLU A 60 1.54 12.21 23.49
N GLY A 61 1.20 11.30 22.57
CA GLY A 61 0.21 10.25 22.80
C GLY A 61 -1.25 10.69 22.71
N ASN A 62 -1.53 11.96 22.40
CA ASN A 62 -2.90 12.45 22.27
C ASN A 62 -3.56 11.93 20.98
N SER A 63 -4.89 11.86 21.00
CA SER A 63 -5.66 11.58 19.79
C SER A 63 -5.54 12.72 18.79
N VAL A 64 -5.55 12.39 17.50
CA VAL A 64 -5.38 13.34 16.40
C VAL A 64 -6.58 13.38 15.47
N GLN A 65 -6.71 14.49 14.74
CA GLN A 65 -7.60 14.60 13.60
C GLN A 65 -6.76 14.66 12.32
N VAL A 66 -7.12 13.85 11.33
CA VAL A 66 -6.35 13.74 10.08
C VAL A 66 -7.18 14.20 8.90
N ILE A 67 -6.57 14.96 7.99
CA ILE A 67 -7.12 15.23 6.66
C ILE A 67 -6.31 14.48 5.61
N THR A 68 -7.00 13.83 4.68
CA THR A 68 -6.40 13.11 3.55
C THR A 68 -6.93 13.60 2.21
N HIS A 69 -6.21 13.31 1.14
CA HIS A 69 -6.49 13.75 -0.22
C HIS A 69 -6.38 12.59 -1.21
N CYS A 70 -7.22 12.60 -2.26
CA CYS A 70 -7.37 11.49 -3.20
C CYS A 70 -7.80 10.20 -2.51
N ASN A 71 -7.55 9.06 -3.16
CA ASN A 71 -7.60 7.74 -2.55
C ASN A 71 -6.20 7.13 -2.45
N THR A 72 -5.88 6.65 -1.26
CA THR A 72 -4.60 5.99 -0.92
C THR A 72 -4.83 4.71 -0.11
N GLY A 73 -6.06 4.17 -0.18
CA GLY A 73 -6.46 2.95 0.48
C GLY A 73 -6.12 1.68 -0.29
N SER A 74 -6.80 0.61 0.09
CA SER A 74 -6.72 -0.70 -0.54
C SER A 74 -7.17 -0.68 -2.01
N LEU A 75 -8.03 0.26 -2.41
CA LEU A 75 -8.41 0.41 -3.83
C LEU A 75 -7.32 1.12 -4.66
N ALA A 76 -6.25 1.61 -4.03
CA ALA A 76 -5.12 2.26 -4.70
C ALA A 76 -3.79 1.48 -4.59
N THR A 77 -3.74 0.41 -3.79
CA THR A 77 -2.53 -0.42 -3.57
C THR A 77 -2.86 -1.92 -3.60
N ALA A 78 -1.88 -2.79 -3.36
CA ALA A 78 -2.15 -4.23 -3.20
C ALA A 78 -3.08 -4.56 -2.00
N GLY A 79 -3.25 -3.62 -1.08
CA GLY A 79 -4.05 -3.78 0.12
C GLY A 79 -3.59 -2.86 1.23
N TYR A 80 -4.46 -2.65 2.22
CA TYR A 80 -4.28 -1.77 3.38
C TYR A 80 -4.22 -0.27 3.04
N GLY A 81 -3.32 0.13 2.13
CA GLY A 81 -3.09 1.49 1.68
C GLY A 81 -1.83 2.12 2.27
N THR A 82 -1.53 3.35 1.85
CA THR A 82 -0.40 4.15 2.32
C THR A 82 -0.85 5.19 3.34
N ALA A 83 -1.24 6.40 2.91
CA ALA A 83 -1.73 7.42 3.84
C ALA A 83 -3.05 7.00 4.51
N LEU A 84 -3.97 6.38 3.78
CA LEU A 84 -5.15 5.77 4.40
C LEU A 84 -4.78 4.57 5.29
N GLY A 85 -3.68 3.86 4.99
CA GLY A 85 -3.11 2.84 5.87
C GLY A 85 -2.62 3.41 7.21
N VAL A 86 -2.03 4.61 7.22
CA VAL A 86 -1.68 5.34 8.45
C VAL A 86 -2.94 5.70 9.25
N ILE A 87 -3.98 6.16 8.57
CA ILE A 87 -5.27 6.48 9.22
C ILE A 87 -5.92 5.22 9.82
N ARG A 88 -5.87 4.08 9.11
CA ARG A 88 -6.30 2.77 9.64
C ARG A 88 -5.51 2.39 10.89
N ALA A 89 -4.18 2.49 10.85
CA ALA A 89 -3.34 2.19 12.02
C ALA A 89 -3.64 3.12 13.21
N LEU A 90 -3.82 4.43 12.98
CA LEU A 90 -4.22 5.37 14.04
C LEU A 90 -5.58 5.01 14.65
N HIS A 91 -6.54 4.58 13.83
CA HIS A 91 -7.84 4.10 14.28
C HIS A 91 -7.70 2.82 15.12
N ASP A 92 -6.98 1.82 14.62
CA ASP A 92 -6.78 0.53 15.30
C ASP A 92 -6.05 0.69 16.64
N MET A 93 -5.16 1.68 16.74
CA MET A 93 -4.46 2.03 17.98
C MET A 93 -5.28 2.93 18.92
N GLY A 94 -6.49 3.37 18.52
CA GLY A 94 -7.36 4.23 19.34
C GLY A 94 -6.92 5.69 19.45
N HIS A 95 -6.04 6.16 18.56
CA HIS A 95 -5.52 7.53 18.55
C HIS A 95 -6.12 8.42 17.44
N LEU A 96 -7.09 7.93 16.69
CA LEU A 96 -7.80 8.72 15.69
C LEU A 96 -9.11 9.27 16.27
N SER A 97 -9.18 10.58 16.47
CA SER A 97 -10.42 11.26 16.88
C SER A 97 -11.37 11.44 15.69
N LYS A 98 -10.83 11.85 14.53
CA LYS A 98 -11.61 12.08 13.31
C LYS A 98 -10.74 12.04 12.08
N ALA A 99 -11.28 11.53 10.98
CA ALA A 99 -10.66 11.66 9.67
C ALA A 99 -11.57 12.45 8.72
N PHE A 100 -10.94 13.27 7.89
CA PHE A 100 -11.57 14.05 6.83
C PHE A 100 -10.94 13.66 5.50
N CYS A 101 -11.74 13.54 4.45
CA CYS A 101 -11.25 13.39 3.08
C CYS A 101 -11.82 14.51 2.20
N THR A 102 -10.98 15.06 1.31
CA THR A 102 -11.44 16.00 0.28
C THR A 102 -12.17 15.26 -0.85
N GLU A 103 -13.07 15.91 -1.59
CA GLU A 103 -13.72 15.26 -2.75
C GLU A 103 -12.73 14.80 -3.84
N THR A 104 -11.64 15.54 -4.05
CA THR A 104 -10.59 15.28 -5.06
C THR A 104 -11.06 15.46 -6.50
N ARG A 105 -11.49 16.68 -6.88
CA ARG A 105 -11.83 17.02 -8.28
C ARG A 105 -10.63 16.83 -9.22
N PRO A 106 -10.87 16.55 -10.52
CA PRO A 106 -12.17 16.32 -11.16
C PRO A 106 -12.64 14.85 -11.12
N TYR A 107 -11.78 13.93 -10.68
CA TYR A 107 -12.02 12.48 -10.76
C TYR A 107 -12.74 11.90 -9.54
N ASN A 108 -12.85 12.70 -8.48
CA ASN A 108 -13.63 12.45 -7.28
C ASN A 108 -13.20 11.20 -6.51
N GLN A 109 -11.91 10.83 -6.51
CA GLN A 109 -11.47 9.61 -5.82
C GLN A 109 -11.73 9.69 -4.32
N GLY A 110 -11.60 10.87 -3.73
CA GLY A 110 -11.89 11.04 -2.30
C GLY A 110 -13.37 10.84 -1.98
N ALA A 111 -14.26 11.43 -2.77
CA ALA A 111 -15.71 11.28 -2.58
C ALA A 111 -16.31 9.94 -3.06
N ARG A 112 -15.61 9.19 -3.93
CA ARG A 112 -16.11 7.95 -4.53
C ARG A 112 -15.44 6.69 -4.02
N LEU A 113 -14.19 6.78 -3.57
CA LEU A 113 -13.39 5.61 -3.19
C LEU A 113 -12.98 5.72 -1.73
N THR A 114 -12.37 6.83 -1.31
CA THR A 114 -11.91 6.98 0.09
C THR A 114 -13.06 6.92 1.08
N THR A 115 -14.22 7.49 0.73
CA THR A 115 -15.43 7.40 1.57
C THR A 115 -15.96 5.98 1.73
N ASP A 116 -15.84 5.15 0.69
CA ASP A 116 -16.32 3.76 0.70
C ASP A 116 -15.35 2.84 1.45
N GLU A 117 -14.12 3.29 1.70
CA GLU A 117 -13.08 2.55 2.41
C GLU A 117 -13.02 2.84 3.92
N TRP A 118 -13.86 3.74 4.44
CA TRP A 118 -13.96 4.01 5.89
C TRP A 118 -14.36 2.76 6.67
N PHE A 119 -13.83 2.67 7.89
CA PHE A 119 -14.06 1.59 8.86
C PHE A 119 -15.30 1.83 9.71
#